data_AF-A0A098S5B5-F1
#
_entry.id   AF-A0A098S5B5-F1
#
_cell.length_a   1.000
_cell.length_b   1.000
_cell.length_c   1.000
_cell.angle_alpha   90.00
_cell.angle_beta   90.00
_cell.angle_gamma   90.00
#
_symmetry.space_group_name_H-M   'P 1'
#
loop_
_entity.id
_entity.type
_entity.pdbx_description
1 polymer ?
#
loop_
_entity_poly.entity_id
_entity_poly.type
_entity_poly.pdbx_seq_one_letter_code
_entity_poly.pdbx_strand_id
1 'polypeptide(L)' 'MGKGKYYFTIKSVPNNITIFRKSKDAAISTFKKYQKAGKEIEWLGKWDGKKFVDNSIPAALAS' A
#
# COMPACT_ATOMS: atom_id res chain seq x y z
N MET A 1 -4.53 -12.65 -3.30
CA MET A 1 -4.62 -11.24 -3.76
C MET A 1 -5.45 -11.18 -5.04
N GLY A 2 -6.16 -10.08 -5.29
CA GLY A 2 -6.98 -9.89 -6.49
C GLY A 2 -6.23 -9.11 -7.55
N LYS A 3 -6.24 -9.62 -8.79
CA LYS A 3 -5.64 -8.95 -9.94
C LYS A 3 -6.23 -7.55 -10.11
N GLY A 4 -5.37 -6.58 -10.44
CA GLY A 4 -5.75 -5.20 -10.67
C GLY A 4 -5.87 -4.33 -9.42
N LYS A 5 -5.77 -4.91 -8.21
CA LYS A 5 -5.90 -4.17 -6.95
C LYS A 5 -4.54 -3.71 -6.43
N TYR A 6 -4.54 -2.61 -5.71
CA TYR A 6 -3.37 -2.02 -5.06
C TYR A 6 -3.28 -2.47 -3.60
N TYR A 7 -2.08 -2.81 -3.16
CA TYR A 7 -1.82 -3.40 -1.85
C TYR A 7 -0.75 -2.63 -1.09
N PHE A 8 -0.92 -2.57 0.23
CA PHE A 8 0.07 -2.10 1.17
C PHE A 8 -0.13 -2.79 2.52
N THR A 9 0.93 -2.88 3.30
CA THR A 9 0.95 -3.59 4.58
C THR A 9 1.28 -2.62 5.69
N ILE A 10 0.46 -2.59 6.74
CA ILE A 10 0.78 -1.90 7.98
C ILE A 10 1.53 -2.92 8.85
N LYS A 11 2.76 -2.61 9.23
CA LYS A 11 3.53 -3.41 10.19
C LYS A 11 2.95 -3.15 11.58
N SER A 12 2.53 -4.21 12.23
CA SER A 12 1.97 -4.15 13.58
C SER A 12 2.36 -5.42 14.32
N VAL A 13 2.63 -5.28 15.62
CA VAL A 13 2.92 -6.41 16.49
C VAL A 13 1.60 -6.86 17.13
N PRO A 14 1.25 -8.16 17.14
CA PRO A 14 2.02 -9.32 16.66
C PRO A 14 1.85 -9.63 15.16
N ASN A 15 0.85 -9.07 14.48
CA ASN A 15 0.53 -9.41 13.09
C ASN A 15 0.42 -8.18 12.19
N ASN A 16 1.02 -8.30 11.00
CA ASN A 16 0.91 -7.30 9.95
C ASN A 16 -0.49 -7.29 9.32
N ILE A 17 -0.96 -6.10 8.93
CA ILE A 17 -2.28 -5.91 8.33
C ILE A 17 -2.10 -5.51 6.86
N THR A 18 -2.47 -6.41 5.95
CA THR A 18 -2.45 -6.13 4.51
C THR A 18 -3.78 -5.54 4.06
N ILE A 19 -3.75 -4.32 3.53
CA ILE A 19 -4.93 -3.60 3.03
C ILE A 19 -4.86 -3.52 1.51
N PHE A 20 -6.03 -3.58 0.87
CA PHE A 20 -6.14 -3.41 -0.57
C PHE A 20 -7.18 -2.36 -0.97
N ARG A 21 -6.96 -1.73 -2.13
CA ARG A 21 -7.92 -0.83 -2.77
C ARG A 21 -8.01 -1.11 -4.28
N LYS A 22 -9.18 -0.80 -4.87
CA LYS A 22 -9.42 -0.99 -6.31
C LYS A 22 -8.65 0.03 -7.16
N SER A 23 -8.55 1.26 -6.68
CA SER A 23 -7.93 2.38 -7.41
C SER A 23 -6.63 2.83 -6.77
N LYS A 24 -5.66 3.27 -7.59
CA LYS A 24 -4.36 3.78 -7.14
C LYS A 24 -4.51 4.97 -6.20
N ASP A 25 -5.35 5.93 -6.56
CA ASP A 25 -5.60 7.13 -5.76
C ASP A 25 -6.13 6.80 -4.35
N ALA A 26 -7.16 5.95 -4.27
CA ALA A 26 -7.71 5.51 -2.99
C ALA A 26 -6.68 4.75 -2.13
N ALA A 27 -5.81 3.97 -2.77
CA ALA A 27 -4.71 3.27 -2.10
C ALA A 27 -3.69 4.25 -1.53
N ILE A 28 -3.24 5.22 -2.33
CA ILE A 28 -2.28 6.26 -1.93
C ILE A 28 -2.86 7.15 -0.83
N SER A 29 -4.11 7.59 -0.96
CA SER A 29 -4.80 8.39 0.05
C SER A 29 -4.86 7.66 1.40
N THR A 30 -5.21 6.37 1.38
CA THR A 30 -5.23 5.54 2.59
C THR A 30 -3.81 5.33 3.15
N PHE A 31 -2.84 5.02 2.30
CA PHE A 31 -1.44 4.83 2.67
C PHE A 31 -0.89 6.07 3.40
N LYS A 32 -1.09 7.25 2.82
CA LYS A 32 -0.68 8.54 3.41
C LYS A 32 -1.33 8.80 4.77
N LYS A 33 -2.61 8.43 4.96
CA LYS A 33 -3.28 8.59 6.25
C LYS A 33 -2.60 7.79 7.35
N TYR A 34 -2.27 6.53 7.07
CA TYR A 34 -1.58 5.67 8.04
C TYR A 34 -0.15 6.12 8.29
N GLN A 35 0.56 6.55 7.26
CA GLN A 35 1.89 7.09 7.43
C GLN A 35 1.88 8.38 8.27
N LYS A 36 0.96 9.32 7.99
CA LYS A 36 0.78 10.54 8.80
C LYS A 36 0.40 10.24 10.26
N ALA A 37 -0.26 9.11 10.50
CA ALA A 37 -0.56 8.62 11.84
C ALA A 37 0.65 7.97 12.53
N GLY A 38 1.86 8.02 11.93
CA GLY A 38 3.08 7.43 12.49
C GLY A 38 3.10 5.90 12.45
N LYS A 39 2.24 5.27 11.64
CA LYS A 39 2.25 3.81 11.48
C LYS A 39 3.35 3.41 10.51
N GLU A 40 4.09 2.36 10.87
CA GLU A 40 5.01 1.71 9.95
C GLU A 40 4.21 0.99 8.87
N ILE A 41 4.36 1.46 7.63
CA ILE A 41 3.54 1.04 6.49
C ILE A 41 4.42 0.86 5.25
N GLU A 42 4.19 -0.24 4.54
CA GLU A 42 5.00 -0.71 3.41
C GLU A 42 4.12 -0.79 2.16
N TRP A 43 4.52 -0.08 1.10
CA TRP A 43 3.81 -0.11 -0.17
C TRP A 43 4.25 -1.33 -0.98
N LEU A 44 3.30 -2.20 -1.34
CA LEU A 44 3.60 -3.37 -2.16
C LEU A 44 3.41 -3.08 -3.66
N GLY A 45 2.37 -2.31 -4.01
CA GLY A 45 2.02 -1.99 -5.40
C GLY A 45 0.75 -2.68 -5.88
N LYS A 46 0.54 -2.68 -7.20
CA LYS A 46 -0.59 -3.33 -7.87
C LYS A 46 -0.31 -4.80 -8.08
N TRP A 47 -1.24 -5.67 -7.69
CA TRP A 47 -1.13 -7.10 -8.00
C TRP A 47 -1.58 -7.37 -9.44
N ASP A 48 -0.69 -7.92 -10.28
CA ASP A 48 -1.05 -8.31 -11.65
C ASP A 48 -1.66 -9.73 -11.75
N GLY A 49 -1.71 -10.47 -10.64
CA GLY A 49 -2.10 -11.88 -10.63
C GLY A 49 -0.92 -12.82 -10.35
N LYS A 50 0.31 -12.36 -10.62
CA LYS A 50 1.54 -13.13 -10.40
C LYS A 50 2.59 -12.42 -9.54
N LYS A 51 2.71 -11.09 -9.68
CA LYS A 51 3.66 -10.26 -8.94
C LYS A 51 3.10 -8.88 -8.69
N PHE A 52 3.72 -8.15 -7.78
CA PHE A 52 3.47 -6.72 -7.64
C PHE A 52 4.15 -5.96 -8.78
N VAL A 53 3.36 -5.13 -9.44
CA VAL A 53 3.77 -4.17 -10.47
C VAL A 53 3.38 -2.77 -9.96
N ASP A 54 4.02 -1.70 -10.44
CA ASP A 54 3.76 -0.34 -9.92
C ASP A 54 4.09 -0.23 -8.41
N ASN A 55 5.23 -0.82 -8.02
CA ASN A 55 5.77 -0.80 -6.65
C ASN A 55 6.60 0.46 -6.35
N SER A 56 6.72 1.39 -7.29
CA SER A 56 7.32 2.68 -7.03
C SER A 56 6.53 3.37 -5.92
N ILE A 57 7.24 3.65 -4.82
CA ILE A 57 6.72 4.43 -3.70
C ILE A 57 6.12 5.71 -4.29
N PRO A 58 4.84 6.03 -4.02
CA PRO A 58 4.22 7.21 -4.60
C PRO A 58 5.05 8.44 -4.20
N ALA A 59 5.56 9.17 -5.19
CA ALA A 59 6.55 10.26 -5.07
C ALA A 59 6.20 11.35 -4.04
N ALA A 60 4.95 11.38 -3.57
CA ALA A 60 4.49 12.21 -2.46
C ALA A 60 5.01 11.78 -1.06
N LEU A 61 6.14 11.09 -1.03
CA LEU A 61 6.85 10.57 0.15
C LEU A 61 8.31 11.04 0.22
N ALA A 62 8.76 11.77 -0.80
CA ALA A 62 10.11 12.30 -0.92
C ALA A 62 10.17 13.83 -0.64
N SER A 63 9.34 14.33 0.28
CA SER A 63 9.37 15.73 0.73
C SER A 63 9.82 15.81 2.17
#